data_AF-A0A316WA82-F1
#
_entry.id   AF-A0A316WA82-F1
#
_cell.length_a   1.000
_cell.length_b   1.000
_cell.length_c   1.000
_cell.angle_alpha   90.00
_cell.angle_beta   90.00
_cell.angle_gamma   90.00
#
_symmetry.space_group_name_H-M   'P 1'
#
loop_
_entity.id
_entity.type
_entity.pdbx_description
1 polymer ?
#
loop_
_entity_poly.entity_id
_entity_poly.type
_entity_poly.pdbx_seq_one_letter_code
_entity_poly.pdbx_strand_id
1 'polypeptide(L)'
;MTSALSRSTGSGSGAGAGAGQSALGGGGGSGTNERAWVNPYHGHRALSEQEAEVLGEYARLAETIKRITALSYPLSSNAKHADLLMQLRVLERKMGLVLTLFKASVWALVVEQQDRAEEEERRAAYEEQERATGRTDGHYGSGTHGQAEDETLRS
;
A
#
# COMPACT_ATOMS: atom_id res chain seq x y z
N MET A 1 -63.49 0.49 44.48
CA MET A 1 -64.20 1.79 44.43
C MET A 1 -63.33 2.67 43.55
N THR A 2 -63.63 3.02 42.30
CA THR A 2 -64.89 3.46 41.67
C THR A 2 -64.92 3.07 40.19
N SER A 3 -66.08 2.62 39.73
CA SER A 3 -66.43 2.32 38.34
C SER A 3 -66.93 3.54 37.57
N ALA A 4 -66.81 3.51 36.23
CA ALA A 4 -67.78 3.98 35.21
C ALA A 4 -67.14 3.67 33.83
N LEU A 5 -67.55 2.69 33.01
CA LEU A 5 -68.82 2.30 32.36
C LEU A 5 -69.25 3.18 31.16
N SER A 6 -69.44 2.49 30.02
CA SER A 6 -70.38 2.75 28.91
C SER A 6 -70.06 3.86 27.89
N ARG A 7 -70.33 3.72 26.58
CA ARG A 7 -70.93 2.65 25.76
C ARG A 7 -70.77 3.00 24.26
N SER A 8 -70.92 1.96 23.45
CA SER A 8 -71.14 1.88 21.99
C SER A 8 -71.96 2.99 21.32
N THR A 9 -71.75 3.22 20.01
CA THR A 9 -72.70 2.87 18.91
C THR A 9 -72.19 3.29 17.51
N GLY A 10 -72.53 2.49 16.49
CA GLY A 10 -72.47 2.77 15.03
C GLY A 10 -71.65 1.69 14.29
N SER A 11 -72.18 0.63 13.66
CA SER A 11 -73.32 0.47 12.72
C SER A 11 -73.24 1.50 11.58
N GLY A 12 -73.01 1.20 10.30
CA GLY A 12 -72.84 -0.01 9.50
C GLY A 12 -72.99 0.40 8.02
N SER A 13 -72.67 -0.52 7.08
CA SER A 13 -73.15 -0.56 5.68
C SER A 13 -72.22 -0.15 4.52
N GLY A 14 -72.10 -1.06 3.54
CA GLY A 14 -71.82 -0.83 2.10
C GLY A 14 -70.38 -1.12 1.66
N ALA A 15 -70.01 -2.30 1.13
CA ALA A 15 -70.28 -2.88 -0.21
C ALA A 15 -69.36 -2.39 -1.34
N GLY A 16 -68.69 -3.32 -2.04
CA GLY A 16 -67.94 -3.14 -3.30
C GLY A 16 -66.56 -3.83 -3.26
N ALA A 17 -66.43 -5.12 -3.59
CA ALA A 17 -66.32 -5.70 -4.93
C ALA A 17 -64.97 -5.46 -5.66
N GLY A 18 -64.13 -6.52 -5.67
CA GLY A 18 -63.50 -7.08 -6.86
C GLY A 18 -62.36 -6.34 -7.59
N ALA A 19 -61.17 -6.96 -7.57
CA ALA A 19 -60.13 -7.07 -8.61
C ALA A 19 -58.76 -7.00 -7.91
N GLY A 20 -57.95 -8.06 -7.80
CA GLY A 20 -57.66 -9.06 -8.81
C GLY A 20 -56.62 -8.52 -9.79
N GLN A 21 -55.39 -8.24 -9.35
CA GLN A 21 -54.21 -8.21 -10.23
C GLN A 21 -52.98 -8.76 -9.48
N SER A 22 -52.72 -10.02 -9.77
CA SER A 22 -51.42 -10.68 -9.64
C SER A 22 -50.47 -10.10 -10.67
N ALA A 23 -49.25 -9.70 -10.29
CA ALA A 23 -48.05 -9.84 -11.11
C ALA A 23 -46.82 -9.40 -10.29
N LEU A 24 -45.99 -10.34 -9.85
CA LEU A 24 -44.70 -10.68 -10.48
C LEU A 24 -43.56 -9.74 -10.09
N GLY A 25 -42.46 -10.36 -9.67
CA GLY A 25 -41.13 -9.92 -10.08
C GLY A 25 -40.36 -9.10 -9.06
N GLY A 26 -39.31 -9.73 -8.52
CA GLY A 26 -38.30 -9.04 -7.73
C GLY A 26 -37.39 -8.11 -8.54
N GLY A 27 -36.58 -7.39 -7.78
CA GLY A 27 -35.52 -6.49 -8.22
C GLY A 27 -35.29 -5.51 -7.08
N GLY A 28 -34.27 -5.67 -6.25
CA GLY A 28 -32.91 -5.36 -6.67
C GLY A 28 -32.71 -3.85 -6.50
N GLY A 29 -32.06 -3.47 -5.41
CA GLY A 29 -32.04 -2.11 -4.88
C GLY A 29 -31.60 -1.02 -5.87
N SER A 30 -32.29 0.10 -5.81
CA SER A 30 -31.82 1.43 -6.21
C SER A 30 -32.80 2.46 -5.61
N GLY A 31 -32.80 2.56 -4.29
CA GLY A 31 -33.55 3.60 -3.59
C GLY A 31 -32.83 4.94 -3.73
N THR A 32 -32.89 5.57 -4.91
CA THR A 32 -32.69 7.01 -5.02
C THR A 32 -33.88 7.63 -4.31
N ASN A 33 -33.66 8.01 -3.06
CA ASN A 33 -34.63 8.68 -2.20
C ASN A 33 -34.84 10.12 -2.71
N GLU A 34 -35.39 10.25 -3.92
CA GLU A 34 -35.98 11.48 -4.42
C GLU A 34 -37.27 11.69 -3.63
N ARG A 35 -37.14 12.05 -2.35
CA ARG A 35 -38.23 12.78 -1.70
C ARG A 35 -38.42 14.02 -2.54
N ALA A 36 -39.50 14.05 -3.31
CA ALA A 36 -39.95 15.23 -4.03
C ALA A 36 -39.89 16.40 -3.02
N TRP A 37 -38.97 17.33 -3.26
CA TRP A 37 -38.78 18.46 -2.36
C TRP A 37 -40.06 19.30 -2.43
N VAL A 38 -40.73 19.46 -1.29
CA VAL A 38 -41.94 20.26 -1.17
C VAL A 38 -41.55 21.60 -0.59
N ASN A 39 -41.84 22.68 -1.33
CA ASN A 39 -41.55 24.03 -0.89
C ASN A 39 -42.37 24.36 0.38
N PRO A 40 -41.72 24.60 1.54
CA PRO A 40 -42.42 24.91 2.79
C PRO A 40 -43.14 26.26 2.77
N TYR A 41 -42.83 27.15 1.83
CA TYR A 41 -43.42 28.47 1.73
C TYR A 41 -44.60 28.56 0.75
N HIS A 42 -44.95 27.46 0.08
CA HIS A 42 -46.03 27.45 -0.90
C HIS A 42 -47.40 27.74 -0.26
N GLY A 43 -48.12 28.74 -0.76
CA GLY A 43 -49.45 29.11 -0.26
C GLY A 43 -49.47 29.92 1.04
N HIS A 44 -48.34 30.51 1.44
CA HIS A 44 -48.31 31.41 2.61
C HIS A 44 -49.10 32.70 2.36
N ARG A 45 -50.09 32.98 3.21
CA ARG A 45 -51.00 34.15 3.11
C ARG A 45 -50.29 35.52 3.07
N ALA A 46 -49.06 35.62 3.58
CA ALA A 46 -48.29 36.85 3.67
C ALA A 46 -47.24 37.02 2.56
N LEU A 47 -47.13 36.05 1.63
CA LEU A 47 -46.14 36.04 0.57
C LEU A 47 -46.86 36.00 -0.78
N SER A 48 -46.32 36.72 -1.76
CA SER A 48 -46.70 36.50 -3.16
C SER A 48 -46.17 35.15 -3.65
N GLU A 49 -46.76 34.64 -4.75
CA GLU A 49 -46.40 33.34 -5.31
C GLU A 49 -44.92 33.28 -5.72
N GLN A 50 -44.39 34.36 -6.33
CA GLN A 50 -42.98 34.43 -6.70
C GLN A 50 -42.05 34.48 -5.47
N GLU A 51 -42.43 35.22 -4.42
CA GLU A 51 -41.62 35.28 -3.19
C GLU A 51 -41.54 33.93 -2.48
N ALA A 52 -42.66 33.19 -2.44
CA ALA A 52 -42.72 31.84 -1.89
C ALA A 52 -41.83 30.87 -2.66
N GLU A 53 -41.83 30.93 -4.01
CA GLU A 53 -40.98 30.10 -4.86
C GLU A 53 -39.49 30.38 -4.61
N VAL A 54 -39.09 31.66 -4.63
CA VAL A 54 -37.71 32.09 -4.42
C VAL A 54 -37.19 31.65 -3.04
N LEU A 55 -37.96 31.89 -1.97
CA LEU A 55 -37.58 31.48 -0.62
C LEU A 55 -37.49 29.95 -0.46
N GLY A 56 -38.33 29.23 -1.18
CA GLY A 56 -38.26 27.78 -1.28
C GLY A 56 -36.91 27.32 -1.86
N GLU A 57 -36.55 27.83 -3.03
CA GLU A 57 -35.28 27.46 -3.66
C GLU A 57 -34.06 27.85 -2.82
N TYR A 58 -34.10 29.00 -2.12
CA TYR A 58 -33.07 29.36 -1.15
C TYR A 58 -32.98 28.39 0.02
N ALA A 59 -34.11 27.92 0.56
CA ALA A 59 -34.11 26.92 1.63
C ALA A 59 -33.52 25.58 1.15
N ARG A 60 -33.85 25.18 -0.08
CA ARG A 60 -33.28 23.97 -0.72
C ARG A 60 -31.77 24.10 -0.94
N LEU A 61 -31.32 25.26 -1.42
CA LEU A 61 -29.91 25.55 -1.63
C LEU A 61 -29.15 25.57 -0.30
N ALA A 62 -29.68 26.26 0.71
CA ALA A 62 -29.07 26.32 2.04
C ALA A 62 -28.92 24.92 2.65
N GLU A 63 -29.92 24.05 2.51
CA GLU A 63 -29.84 22.66 2.98
C GLU A 63 -28.79 21.85 2.20
N THR A 64 -28.67 22.09 0.91
CA THR A 64 -27.65 21.45 0.08
C THR A 64 -26.24 21.92 0.46
N ILE A 65 -26.05 23.21 0.70
CA ILE A 65 -24.79 23.77 1.18
C ILE A 65 -24.42 23.18 2.54
N LYS A 66 -25.36 23.11 3.50
CA LYS A 66 -25.12 22.48 4.80
C LYS A 66 -24.64 21.04 4.67
N ARG A 67 -25.27 20.26 3.79
CA ARG A 67 -24.85 18.88 3.50
C ARG A 67 -23.44 18.83 2.91
N ILE A 68 -23.13 19.69 1.94
CA ILE A 68 -21.78 19.77 1.35
C ILE A 68 -20.75 20.13 2.41
N THR A 69 -21.00 21.12 3.26
CA THR A 69 -20.09 21.51 4.33
C THR A 69 -19.91 20.40 5.35
N ALA A 70 -21.00 19.72 5.75
CA ALA A 70 -20.95 18.59 6.67
C ALA A 70 -20.14 17.41 6.13
N LEU A 71 -20.11 17.21 4.81
CA LEU A 71 -19.28 16.20 4.16
C LEU A 71 -17.84 16.67 3.92
N SER A 72 -17.65 17.94 3.57
CA SER A 72 -16.33 18.51 3.30
C SER A 72 -15.47 18.59 4.55
N TYR A 73 -16.05 18.97 5.70
CA TYR A 73 -15.33 19.08 6.96
C TYR A 73 -14.61 17.80 7.39
N PRO A 74 -15.24 16.61 7.46
CA PRO A 74 -14.55 15.37 7.81
C PRO A 74 -13.58 14.89 6.73
N LEU A 75 -13.80 15.23 5.46
CA LEU A 75 -12.88 14.91 4.36
C LEU A 75 -11.62 15.77 4.39
N SER A 76 -11.77 17.05 4.72
CA SER A 76 -10.67 17.99 4.94
C SER A 76 -10.06 17.85 6.34
N SER A 77 -10.67 17.05 7.23
CA SER A 77 -10.21 16.97 8.61
C SER A 77 -8.81 16.34 8.67
N ASN A 78 -7.92 17.03 9.37
CA ASN A 78 -6.53 16.62 9.52
C ASN A 78 -6.40 15.25 10.22
N ALA A 79 -7.39 14.82 10.99
CA ALA A 79 -7.35 13.55 11.72
C ALA A 79 -7.19 12.33 10.80
N LYS A 80 -7.92 12.27 9.68
CA LYS A 80 -7.78 11.17 8.71
C LYS A 80 -6.45 11.22 7.97
N HIS A 81 -5.97 12.42 7.65
CA HIS A 81 -4.68 12.61 7.01
C HIS A 81 -3.53 12.22 7.94
N ALA A 82 -3.61 12.57 9.22
CA ALA A 82 -2.61 12.23 10.23
C ALA A 82 -2.47 10.71 10.41
N ASP A 83 -3.58 9.97 10.45
CA ASP A 83 -3.55 8.50 10.57
C ASP A 83 -2.88 7.85 9.35
N LEU A 84 -3.25 8.27 8.13
CA LEU A 84 -2.63 7.80 6.89
C LEU A 84 -1.11 8.06 6.90
N LEU A 85 -0.70 9.29 7.26
CA LEU A 85 0.71 9.65 7.36
C LEU A 85 1.47 8.82 8.42
N MET A 86 0.83 8.48 9.53
CA MET A 86 1.44 7.58 10.52
C MET A 86 1.65 6.18 9.96
N GLN A 87 0.67 5.64 9.23
CA GLN A 87 0.78 4.33 8.57
C GLN A 87 1.89 4.33 7.52
N LEU A 88 1.96 5.36 6.67
CA LEU A 88 3.04 5.53 5.69
C LEU A 88 4.42 5.58 6.34
N ARG A 89 4.57 6.33 7.43
CA ARG A 89 5.85 6.43 8.16
C ARG A 89 6.28 5.09 8.74
N VAL A 90 5.35 4.25 9.19
CA VAL A 90 5.66 2.88 9.62
C VAL A 90 6.18 2.04 8.45
N LEU A 91 5.53 2.14 7.29
CA LEU A 91 5.94 1.41 6.09
C LEU A 91 7.32 1.86 5.60
N GLU A 92 7.58 3.16 5.56
CA GLU A 92 8.87 3.74 5.18
C GLU A 92 10.01 3.17 6.02
N ARG A 93 9.86 3.12 7.35
CA ARG A 93 10.89 2.55 8.23
C ARG A 93 11.12 1.07 7.99
N LYS A 94 10.04 0.30 7.79
CA LYS A 94 10.14 -1.15 7.54
C LYS A 94 10.82 -1.42 6.20
N MET A 95 10.42 -0.70 5.15
CA MET A 95 11.03 -0.83 3.83
C MET A 95 12.48 -0.34 3.81
N GLY A 96 12.80 0.76 4.49
CA GLY A 96 14.17 1.24 4.64
C GLY A 96 15.06 0.22 5.34
N LEU A 97 14.55 -0.45 6.39
CA LEU A 97 15.26 -1.54 7.05
C LEU A 97 15.49 -2.72 6.10
N VAL A 98 14.46 -3.15 5.36
CA VAL A 98 14.60 -4.25 4.38
C VAL A 98 15.63 -3.90 3.31
N LEU A 99 15.58 -2.68 2.75
CA LEU A 99 16.52 -2.23 1.73
C LEU A 99 17.95 -2.19 2.26
N THR A 100 18.16 -1.68 3.47
CA THR A 100 19.50 -1.60 4.07
C THR A 100 20.08 -2.98 4.35
N LEU A 101 19.28 -3.90 4.90
CA LEU A 101 19.70 -5.30 5.12
C LEU A 101 19.99 -6.01 3.80
N PHE A 102 19.13 -5.84 2.79
CA PHE A 102 19.35 -6.42 1.46
C PHE A 102 20.63 -5.87 0.80
N LYS A 103 20.87 -4.55 0.90
CA LYS A 103 22.08 -3.95 0.35
C LYS A 103 23.33 -4.48 1.06
N ALA A 104 23.30 -4.59 2.38
CA ALA A 104 24.38 -5.16 3.15
C ALA A 104 24.64 -6.64 2.79
N SER A 105 23.58 -7.44 2.63
CA SER A 105 23.73 -8.86 2.26
C SER A 105 24.30 -9.04 0.86
N VAL A 106 23.86 -8.23 -0.11
CA VAL A 106 24.40 -8.28 -1.47
C VAL A 106 25.86 -7.83 -1.48
N TRP A 107 26.18 -6.74 -0.78
CA TRP A 107 27.56 -6.25 -0.72
C TRP A 107 28.50 -7.27 -0.06
N ALA A 108 28.09 -7.90 1.03
CA ALA A 108 28.86 -8.96 1.68
C ALA A 108 29.17 -10.11 0.71
N LEU A 109 28.18 -10.58 -0.06
CA LEU A 109 28.37 -11.66 -1.03
C LEU A 109 29.25 -11.25 -2.22
N VAL A 110 29.09 -10.03 -2.73
CA VAL A 110 29.90 -9.52 -3.85
C VAL A 110 31.36 -9.36 -3.42
N VAL A 111 31.60 -8.82 -2.22
CA VAL A 111 32.95 -8.67 -1.67
C VAL A 111 33.58 -10.04 -1.45
N GLU A 112 32.85 -11.00 -0.84
CA GLU A 112 33.38 -12.36 -0.65
C GLU A 112 33.76 -13.03 -1.98
N GLN A 113 32.99 -12.79 -3.06
CA GLN A 113 33.33 -13.31 -4.39
C GLN A 113 34.57 -12.63 -4.99
N GLN A 114 34.72 -11.32 -4.80
CA GLN A 114 35.90 -10.58 -5.25
C GLN A 114 37.16 -11.05 -4.52
N ASP A 115 37.09 -11.14 -3.19
CA ASP A 115 38.21 -11.59 -2.35
C ASP A 115 38.66 -13.01 -2.73
N ARG A 116 37.71 -13.92 -2.98
CA ARG A 116 38.01 -15.30 -3.42
C ARG A 116 38.67 -15.35 -4.78
N ALA A 117 38.19 -14.57 -5.75
CA ALA A 117 38.80 -14.50 -7.08
C ALA A 117 40.23 -13.94 -7.00
N GLU A 118 40.44 -12.88 -6.23
CA GLU A 118 41.77 -12.30 -6.00
C GLU A 118 42.72 -13.28 -5.30
N GLU A 119 42.23 -14.08 -4.34
CA GLU A 119 43.04 -15.13 -3.71
C GLU A 119 43.48 -16.22 -4.70
N GLU A 120 42.59 -16.66 -5.58
CA GLU A 120 42.91 -17.66 -6.60
C GLU A 120 43.95 -17.13 -7.59
N GLU A 121 43.82 -15.87 -8.03
CA GLU A 121 44.80 -15.20 -8.88
C GLU A 121 46.16 -15.03 -8.17
N ARG A 122 46.16 -14.61 -6.90
CA ARG A 122 47.39 -14.51 -6.11
C ARG A 122 48.07 -15.88 -5.98
N ARG A 123 47.31 -16.93 -5.66
CA ARG A 123 47.84 -18.31 -5.55
C ARG A 123 48.44 -18.78 -6.89
N ALA A 124 47.75 -18.56 -8.00
CA ALA A 124 48.26 -18.88 -9.33
C ALA A 124 49.54 -18.12 -9.67
N ALA A 125 49.63 -16.83 -9.33
CA ALA A 125 50.82 -16.02 -9.54
C ALA A 125 52.01 -16.48 -8.67
N TYR A 126 51.77 -16.87 -7.41
CA TYR A 126 52.80 -17.46 -6.56
C TYR A 126 53.30 -18.80 -7.13
N GLU A 127 52.39 -19.67 -7.59
CA GLU A 127 52.78 -20.92 -8.24
C GLU A 127 53.56 -20.71 -9.55
N GLU A 128 53.20 -19.70 -10.35
CA GLU A 128 53.93 -19.35 -11.57
C GLU A 128 55.33 -18.80 -11.25
N GLN A 129 55.47 -17.98 -10.21
CA GLN A 129 56.78 -17.52 -9.73
C GLN A 129 57.63 -18.68 -9.23
N GLU A 130 57.09 -19.61 -8.44
CA GLU A 130 57.84 -20.80 -8.00
C GLU A 130 58.27 -21.68 -9.18
N ARG A 131 57.41 -21.84 -10.19
CA ARG A 131 57.78 -22.55 -11.43
C ARG A 131 58.89 -21.83 -12.21
N ALA A 132 58.91 -20.50 -12.19
CA ALA A 132 59.94 -19.70 -12.85
C ALA A 132 61.28 -19.74 -12.10
N THR A 133 61.29 -19.65 -10.76
CA THR A 133 62.51 -19.70 -9.93
C THR A 133 63.06 -21.11 -9.79
N GLY A 134 62.21 -22.14 -9.70
CA GLY A 134 62.64 -23.54 -9.61
C GLY A 134 63.35 -24.08 -10.86
N ARG A 135 63.31 -23.35 -11.99
CA ARG A 135 64.05 -23.70 -13.21
C ARG A 135 65.50 -23.22 -13.20
N THR A 136 65.85 -22.22 -12.39
CA THR A 136 67.20 -21.61 -12.40
C THR A 136 68.18 -22.21 -11.40
N ASP A 137 67.71 -22.99 -10.42
CA ASP A 137 68.55 -23.55 -9.35
C ASP A 137 69.28 -24.86 -9.71
N GLY A 138 69.29 -25.25 -10.99
CA GLY A 138 69.91 -26.50 -11.47
C GLY A 138 71.31 -26.39 -12.07
N HIS A 139 71.96 -25.22 -12.10
CA HIS A 139 73.22 -25.09 -12.86
C HIS A 139 74.24 -24.09 -12.29
N TYR A 140 74.67 -24.26 -11.05
CA TYR A 140 75.98 -23.76 -10.60
C TYR A 140 76.65 -24.77 -9.66
N GLY A 141 77.81 -25.29 -10.09
CA GLY A 141 78.78 -25.93 -9.19
C GLY A 141 79.00 -27.44 -9.36
N SER A 142 79.42 -27.90 -10.54
CA SER A 142 80.26 -29.11 -10.63
C SER A 142 81.70 -28.67 -10.95
N GLY A 143 82.38 -28.18 -9.92
CA GLY A 143 83.82 -28.02 -9.94
C GLY A 143 84.45 -29.39 -9.74
N THR A 144 84.95 -29.99 -10.82
CA THR A 144 85.76 -31.21 -10.78
C THR A 144 87.12 -30.87 -10.20
N HIS A 145 87.25 -30.90 -8.88
CA HIS A 145 88.54 -30.89 -8.19
C HIS A 145 88.81 -32.33 -7.70
N GLY A 146 89.79 -32.99 -8.30
CA GLY A 146 90.31 -34.26 -7.79
C GLY A 146 90.74 -35.25 -8.87
N GLN A 147 91.98 -35.13 -9.34
CA GLN A 147 92.89 -36.27 -9.29
C GLN A 147 94.34 -35.80 -9.38
N ALA A 148 95.03 -36.09 -8.30
CA ALA A 148 96.43 -35.86 -8.09
C ALA A 148 97.20 -37.08 -8.63
N GLU A 149 98.41 -36.81 -9.12
CA GLU A 149 99.61 -37.67 -9.06
C GLU A 149 99.54 -39.04 -9.77
N ASP A 150 100.00 -39.09 -11.01
CA ASP A 150 101.09 -39.99 -11.40
C ASP A 150 101.69 -39.54 -12.74
N GLU A 151 102.92 -39.97 -13.04
CA GLU A 151 103.70 -39.67 -14.27
C GLU A 151 104.56 -38.39 -14.27
N THR A 152 105.66 -38.40 -13.51
CA THR A 152 106.95 -37.83 -14.01
C THR A 152 108.15 -38.41 -13.26
N LEU A 153 108.26 -39.74 -13.15
CA LEU A 153 109.53 -40.40 -12.82
C LEU A 153 109.66 -41.74 -13.57
N ARG A 154 109.99 -41.69 -14.88
CA ARG A 154 110.70 -42.78 -15.55
C ARG A 154 111.49 -42.27 -16.77
N SER A 155 112.81 -42.32 -16.58
CA SER A 155 113.89 -42.40 -17.58
C SER A 155 114.30 -41.13 -18.30
#